data_AF-A0A1C7MNZ8-F1
#
_entry.id   AF-A0A1C7MNZ8-F1
#
_cell.length_a   1.000
_cell.length_b   1.000
_cell.length_c   1.000
_cell.angle_alpha   90.00
_cell.angle_beta   90.00
_cell.angle_gamma   90.00
#
_symmetry.space_group_name_H-M   'P 1'
#
loop_
_entity.id
_entity.type
_entity.pdbx_description
1 polymer ?
#
loop_
_entity_poly.entity_id
_entity_poly.type
_entity_poly.pdbx_seq_one_letter_code
_entity_poly.pdbx_strand_id
1 'polypeptide(L)'
;MLVVHPSSTCDVCLEPYNWTTPRNAPHAIQCGHIFCQQCLENLHPSVCPLCRKSFGSVKKLHVDRLTDVQHGSTVEEDEADLLHRIALHFADGTEVDRAEAIIRYVYEWMAVHPENLSASRTLRTATTALHNYKSLQQKSEGYQRDIRQISENYMNLERNAKADRDRTKKVEEGLLVKVEELEAQIEAYGLCVVFNRSVSDTELSSGFN
;
A
#
# COMPACT_ATOMS: atom_id res chain seq x y z
N MET A 1 -12.04 14.35 2.75
CA MET A 1 -13.13 15.29 3.08
C MET A 1 -13.85 15.61 1.77
N LEU A 2 -15.15 15.36 1.68
CA LEU A 2 -15.93 15.71 0.49
C LEU A 2 -16.41 17.15 0.66
N VAL A 3 -15.96 18.06 -0.19
CA VAL A 3 -16.45 19.44 -0.24
C VAL A 3 -17.56 19.50 -1.29
N VAL A 4 -18.78 19.84 -0.87
CA VAL A 4 -19.93 20.02 -1.77
C VAL A 4 -20.11 21.51 -2.00
N HIS A 5 -19.90 21.98 -3.22
CA HIS A 5 -20.10 23.39 -3.55
C HIS A 5 -21.60 23.75 -3.47
N PRO A 6 -21.99 24.96 -3.04
CA PRO A 6 -23.40 25.37 -2.97
C PRO A 6 -24.16 25.28 -4.30
N SER A 7 -23.45 25.38 -5.43
CA SER A 7 -24.03 25.22 -6.77
C SER A 7 -24.08 23.77 -7.27
N SER A 8 -23.79 22.78 -6.41
CA SER A 8 -23.82 21.37 -6.81
C SER A 8 -25.26 20.95 -7.13
N THR A 9 -25.45 20.26 -8.24
CA THR A 9 -26.75 19.78 -8.72
C THR A 9 -26.75 18.27 -8.86
N CYS A 10 -27.94 17.67 -8.96
CA CYS A 10 -28.06 16.24 -9.25
C CYS A 10 -27.86 15.97 -10.74
N ASP A 11 -27.00 15.01 -11.11
CA ASP A 11 -26.72 14.69 -12.52
C ASP A 11 -27.91 14.08 -13.29
N VAL A 12 -29.02 13.75 -12.61
CA VAL A 12 -30.21 13.14 -13.23
C VAL A 12 -31.29 14.18 -13.49
N CYS A 13 -31.73 14.91 -12.45
CA CYS A 13 -32.76 15.94 -12.60
C CYS A 13 -32.20 17.34 -12.86
N LEU A 14 -30.89 17.53 -12.72
CA LEU A 14 -30.18 18.81 -12.83
C LEU A 14 -30.64 19.87 -11.82
N GLU A 15 -31.43 19.50 -10.82
CA GLU A 15 -31.86 20.40 -9.76
C GLU A 15 -30.73 20.63 -8.74
N PRO A 16 -30.60 21.85 -8.19
CA PRO A 16 -29.69 22.12 -7.08
C PRO A 16 -30.00 21.25 -5.87
N TYR A 17 -28.95 20.74 -5.23
CA TYR A 17 -29.13 20.04 -3.97
C TYR A 17 -29.72 20.97 -2.92
N ASN A 18 -30.75 20.48 -2.23
CA ASN A 18 -31.39 21.20 -1.15
C ASN A 18 -31.40 20.33 0.09
N TRP A 19 -30.91 20.88 1.20
CA TRP A 19 -30.81 20.18 2.48
C TRP A 19 -32.02 20.40 3.38
N THR A 20 -32.92 21.33 3.04
CA THR A 20 -34.16 21.57 3.80
C THR A 20 -35.22 20.52 3.50
N THR A 21 -35.22 19.96 2.29
CA THR A 21 -36.17 18.93 1.86
C THR A 21 -35.43 17.60 1.67
N PRO A 22 -35.86 16.49 2.29
CA PRO A 22 -35.20 15.19 2.14
C PRO A 22 -35.08 14.72 0.68
N ARG A 23 -36.11 15.02 -0.14
CA ARG A 23 -36.19 14.61 -1.55
C ARG A 23 -35.03 15.10 -2.41
N ASN A 24 -34.59 16.34 -2.18
CA ASN A 24 -33.52 16.99 -2.94
C ASN A 24 -32.17 16.96 -2.20
N ALA A 25 -32.11 16.27 -1.06
CA ALA A 25 -30.86 16.12 -0.32
C ALA A 25 -29.92 15.16 -1.05
N PRO A 26 -28.60 15.42 -1.03
CA PRO A 26 -27.62 14.56 -1.68
C PRO A 26 -27.49 13.22 -0.95
N HIS A 27 -27.54 12.13 -1.70
CA HIS A 27 -27.40 10.77 -1.21
C HIS A 27 -26.31 10.05 -2.00
N ALA A 28 -25.41 9.38 -1.29
CA ALA A 28 -24.37 8.55 -1.88
C ALA A 28 -24.84 7.09 -1.96
N ILE A 29 -24.57 6.46 -3.10
CA ILE A 29 -24.75 5.02 -3.29
C ILE A 29 -23.40 4.28 -3.17
N GLN A 30 -23.44 2.95 -3.13
CA GLN A 30 -22.27 2.10 -2.87
C GLN A 30 -21.08 2.34 -3.81
N CYS A 31 -21.33 2.76 -5.06
CA CYS A 31 -20.27 3.05 -6.02
C CYS A 31 -19.63 4.45 -5.86
N GLY A 32 -20.12 5.27 -4.93
CA GLY A 32 -19.57 6.59 -4.61
C GLY A 32 -20.23 7.77 -5.35
N HIS A 33 -21.06 7.52 -6.37
CA HIS A 33 -21.81 8.59 -7.04
C HIS A 33 -22.93 9.14 -6.14
N ILE A 34 -23.28 10.41 -6.38
CA ILE A 34 -24.20 11.18 -5.54
C ILE A 34 -25.38 11.62 -6.39
N PHE A 35 -26.60 11.39 -5.90
CA PHE A 35 -27.84 11.80 -6.54
C PHE A 35 -28.83 12.29 -5.48
N CYS A 36 -29.91 12.97 -5.89
CA CYS A 36 -30.98 13.28 -4.94
C CYS A 36 -31.79 12.02 -4.60
N GLN A 37 -32.45 12.03 -3.44
CA GLN A 37 -33.26 10.89 -2.98
C GLN A 37 -34.34 10.52 -3.99
N GLN A 38 -35.02 11.52 -4.55
CA GLN A 38 -36.09 11.33 -5.51
C GLN A 38 -35.62 10.61 -6.79
N CYS A 39 -34.43 10.94 -7.29
CA CYS A 39 -33.89 10.27 -8.48
C CYS A 39 -33.51 8.81 -8.19
N LEU A 40 -33.05 8.51 -6.98
CA LEU A 40 -32.71 7.13 -6.59
C LEU A 40 -33.95 6.26 -6.38
N GLU A 41 -35.02 6.81 -5.80
CA GLU A 41 -36.29 6.10 -5.59
C GLU A 41 -37.00 5.77 -6.92
N ASN A 42 -36.87 6.65 -7.92
CA ASN A 42 -37.49 6.45 -9.23
C ASN A 42 -36.70 5.48 -10.13
N LEU A 43 -35.49 5.08 -9.74
CA LEU A 43 -34.60 4.29 -10.58
C LEU A 43 -34.90 2.80 -10.49
N HIS A 44 -35.47 2.24 -11.56
CA HIS A 44 -35.76 0.82 -11.70
C HIS A 44 -35.15 0.30 -13.01
N PRO A 45 -34.18 -0.63 -12.96
CA PRO A 45 -33.59 -1.27 -11.77
C PRO A 45 -32.66 -0.33 -10.98
N SER A 46 -32.35 -0.67 -9.72
CA SER A 46 -31.43 0.08 -8.83
C SER A 46 -29.97 -0.01 -9.29
N VAL A 47 -29.67 0.65 -10.41
CA VAL A 47 -28.38 0.62 -11.12
C VAL A 47 -27.89 2.04 -11.33
N CYS A 48 -26.65 2.34 -10.94
CA CYS A 48 -26.11 3.69 -11.03
C CYS A 48 -26.17 4.25 -12.48
N PRO A 49 -26.74 5.45 -12.71
CA PRO A 49 -26.80 6.06 -14.05
C PRO A 49 -25.43 6.33 -14.69
N LEU A 50 -24.40 6.55 -13.87
CA LEU A 50 -23.07 6.93 -14.33
C LEU A 50 -22.17 5.71 -14.61
N CYS A 51 -22.09 4.75 -13.68
CA CYS A 51 -21.17 3.61 -13.82
C CYS A 51 -21.85 2.24 -13.94
N ARG A 52 -23.19 2.19 -13.99
CA ARG A 52 -24.00 0.98 -14.19
C ARG A 52 -23.80 -0.14 -13.16
N LYS A 53 -23.19 0.16 -12.00
CA LYS A 53 -23.11 -0.77 -10.87
C LYS A 53 -24.45 -0.81 -10.13
N SER A 54 -24.94 -2.01 -9.80
CA SER A 54 -26.11 -2.19 -8.94
C SER A 54 -25.83 -1.67 -7.54
N PHE A 55 -26.83 -1.07 -6.90
CA PHE A 55 -26.74 -0.63 -5.51
C PHE A 55 -27.94 -1.10 -4.70
N GLY A 56 -27.69 -1.54 -3.46
CA GLY A 56 -28.73 -1.97 -2.52
C GLY A 56 -28.90 -1.04 -1.31
N SER A 57 -27.93 -0.15 -1.06
CA SER A 57 -27.99 0.79 0.05
C SER A 57 -27.73 2.22 -0.42
N VAL A 58 -28.49 3.14 0.17
CA VAL A 58 -28.44 4.58 -0.09
C VAL A 58 -28.16 5.27 1.24
N LYS A 59 -27.15 6.14 1.28
CA LYS A 59 -26.78 6.88 2.50
C LYS A 59 -26.98 8.37 2.28
N LYS A 60 -27.76 9.01 3.16
CA LYS A 60 -27.90 10.48 3.17
C LYS A 60 -26.56 11.10 3.53
N LEU A 61 -26.09 12.05 2.72
CA LEU A 61 -24.92 12.83 3.06
C LEU A 61 -25.32 13.95 4.02
N HIS A 62 -24.73 13.94 5.20
CA HIS A 62 -24.77 15.08 6.10
C HIS A 62 -23.70 16.07 5.64
N VAL A 63 -24.12 17.27 5.24
CA VAL A 63 -23.21 18.35 4.91
C VAL A 63 -23.39 19.39 6.00
N ASP A 64 -22.32 19.62 6.76
CA ASP A 64 -22.28 20.70 7.74
C ASP A 64 -22.27 22.01 6.94
N ARG A 65 -23.45 22.64 6.82
CA ARG A 65 -23.56 23.99 6.30
C ARG A 65 -23.01 24.93 7.37
N LEU A 66 -21.95 25.65 7.04
CA LEU A 66 -21.67 26.93 7.67
C LEU A 66 -22.92 27.78 7.43
N THR A 67 -23.66 28.05 8.50
CA THR A 67 -25.04 28.55 8.48
C THR A 67 -25.15 29.90 7.77
N ASP A 68 -26.29 30.11 7.10
CA ASP A 68 -26.75 31.40 6.57
C ASP A 68 -26.59 32.53 7.61
N VAL A 69 -25.47 33.26 7.55
CA VAL A 69 -25.37 34.59 8.15
C VAL A 69 -25.65 35.59 7.04
N GLN A 70 -26.84 36.18 7.08
CA GLN A 70 -27.13 37.37 6.30
C GLN A 70 -26.14 38.46 6.72
N HIS A 71 -25.46 39.03 5.73
CA HIS A 71 -24.50 40.15 5.78
C HIS A 71 -23.03 39.73 5.92
N GLY A 72 -22.27 40.10 4.87
CA GLY A 72 -20.87 39.78 4.70
C GLY A 72 -20.00 40.21 5.88
N SER A 73 -19.38 39.22 6.49
CA SER A 73 -18.13 39.41 7.22
C SER A 73 -17.02 38.75 6.39
N THR A 74 -15.94 39.49 6.15
CA THR A 74 -14.76 39.01 5.41
C THR A 74 -14.18 37.71 6.00
N VAL A 75 -14.46 37.44 7.28
CA VAL A 75 -13.95 36.31 8.06
C VAL A 75 -14.52 34.96 7.60
N GLU A 76 -15.79 34.90 7.17
CA GLU A 76 -16.41 33.64 6.70
C GLU A 76 -15.94 33.27 5.28
N GLU A 77 -15.70 34.27 4.43
CA GLU A 77 -15.10 34.08 3.10
C GLU A 77 -13.65 33.59 3.24
N ASP A 78 -12.89 34.16 4.18
CA ASP A 78 -11.53 33.72 4.49
C ASP A 78 -11.50 32.28 5.06
N GLU A 79 -12.48 31.87 5.87
CA GLU A 79 -12.60 30.49 6.36
C GLU A 79 -12.85 29.51 5.21
N ALA A 80 -13.80 29.83 4.33
CA ALA A 80 -14.13 28.97 3.20
C ALA A 80 -12.94 28.81 2.24
N ASP A 81 -12.17 29.88 2.02
CA ASP A 81 -10.92 29.84 1.26
C ASP A 81 -9.87 28.95 1.95
N LEU A 82 -9.67 29.11 3.26
CA LEU A 82 -8.75 28.28 4.04
C LEU A 82 -9.12 26.78 3.99
N LEU A 83 -10.40 26.44 4.13
CA LEU A 83 -10.89 25.07 4.00
C LEU A 83 -10.68 24.52 2.59
N HIS A 84 -10.92 25.34 1.57
CA HIS A 84 -10.66 24.96 0.18
C HIS A 84 -9.17 24.68 -0.05
N ARG A 85 -8.29 25.55 0.46
CA ARG A 85 -6.83 25.38 0.37
C ARG A 85 -6.37 24.11 1.10
N ILE A 86 -6.86 23.87 2.32
CA ILE A 86 -6.61 22.61 3.04
C ILE A 86 -7.04 21.39 2.20
N ALA A 87 -8.22 21.45 1.57
CA ALA A 87 -8.74 20.36 0.74
C ALA A 87 -7.81 20.04 -0.45
N LEU A 88 -7.23 21.05 -1.10
CA LEU A 88 -6.29 20.86 -2.22
C LEU A 88 -5.00 20.15 -1.80
N HIS A 89 -4.57 20.27 -0.54
CA HIS A 89 -3.35 19.64 -0.04
C HIS A 89 -3.50 18.17 0.40
N PHE A 90 -4.72 17.63 0.36
CA PHE A 90 -4.96 16.18 0.48
C PHE A 90 -4.61 15.41 -0.81
N ALA A 91 -4.37 16.09 -1.93
CA ALA A 91 -3.99 15.42 -3.17
C ALA A 91 -2.58 14.81 -3.10
N ASP A 92 -2.43 13.66 -3.74
CA ASP A 92 -1.15 12.95 -3.88
C ASP A 92 -0.14 13.80 -4.65
N GLY A 93 1.08 13.90 -4.13
CA GLY A 93 2.16 14.71 -4.71
C GLY A 93 2.37 16.09 -4.07
N THR A 94 1.51 16.50 -3.13
CA THR A 94 1.80 17.71 -2.33
C THR A 94 2.98 17.44 -1.39
N GLU A 95 4.07 18.17 -1.58
CA GLU A 95 5.24 18.18 -0.68
C GLU A 95 4.81 18.42 0.78
N VAL A 96 5.41 17.69 1.70
CA VAL A 96 5.11 17.75 3.14
C VAL A 96 5.28 19.18 3.66
N ASP A 97 6.35 19.86 3.23
CA ASP A 97 6.67 21.24 3.60
C ASP A 97 5.55 22.23 3.22
N ARG A 98 4.87 22.00 2.09
CA ARG A 98 3.75 22.86 1.67
C ARG A 98 2.51 22.64 2.52
N ALA A 99 2.24 21.38 2.89
CA ALA A 99 1.15 21.07 3.80
C ALA A 99 1.40 21.66 5.20
N GLU A 100 2.64 21.58 5.69
CA GLU A 100 3.05 22.19 6.97
C GLU A 100 2.94 23.72 6.95
N ALA A 101 3.31 24.36 5.83
CA ALA A 101 3.17 25.81 5.67
C ALA A 101 1.69 26.26 5.77
N ILE A 102 0.77 25.52 5.17
CA ILE A 102 -0.67 25.81 5.26
C ILE A 102 -1.20 25.52 6.67
N ILE A 103 -0.78 24.42 7.30
CA ILE A 103 -1.13 24.13 8.69
C ILE A 103 -0.72 25.30 9.59
N ARG A 104 0.52 25.80 9.45
CA ARG A 104 1.00 26.96 10.20
C ARG A 104 0.17 28.22 9.93
N TYR A 105 -0.12 28.50 8.66
CA TYR A 105 -0.94 29.64 8.27
C TYR A 105 -2.34 29.59 8.88
N VAL A 106 -2.98 28.41 8.91
CA VAL A 106 -4.29 28.22 9.53
C VAL A 106 -4.22 28.45 11.05
N TYR A 107 -3.16 27.97 11.72
CA TYR A 107 -2.96 28.25 13.15
C TYR A 107 -2.75 29.74 13.45
N GLU A 108 -1.98 30.45 12.63
CA GLU A 108 -1.79 31.90 12.75
C GLU A 108 -3.11 32.65 12.57
N TRP A 109 -3.89 32.30 11.54
CA TRP A 109 -5.20 32.91 11.31
C TRP A 109 -6.17 32.67 12.48
N MET A 110 -6.20 31.44 13.03
CA MET A 110 -7.02 31.10 14.19
C MET A 110 -6.58 31.82 15.47
N ALA A 111 -5.29 32.16 15.61
CA ALA A 111 -4.79 32.90 16.76
C ALA A 111 -5.24 34.37 16.75
N VAL A 112 -5.43 34.96 15.57
CA VAL A 112 -5.91 36.33 15.40
C VAL A 112 -7.43 36.44 15.56
N HIS A 113 -8.18 35.37 15.30
CA HIS A 113 -9.65 35.37 15.33
C HIS A 113 -10.25 34.35 16.33
N PRO A 114 -10.04 34.53 17.65
CA PRO A 114 -10.49 33.58 18.67
C PRO A 114 -12.01 33.55 18.88
N GLU A 115 -12.74 34.59 18.46
CA GLU A 115 -14.17 34.75 18.74
C GLU A 115 -15.06 33.83 17.90
N ASN A 116 -14.51 33.26 16.82
CA ASN A 116 -15.26 32.40 15.91
C ASN A 116 -15.13 30.91 16.29
N LEU A 117 -15.80 30.52 17.37
CA LEU A 117 -15.71 29.18 17.99
C LEU A 117 -16.10 28.04 17.03
N SER A 118 -17.11 28.23 16.19
CA SER A 118 -17.58 27.24 15.20
C SER A 118 -16.58 27.09 14.04
N ALA A 119 -16.17 28.21 13.44
CA ALA A 119 -15.18 28.26 12.37
C ALA A 119 -13.86 27.59 12.77
N SER A 120 -13.42 27.92 13.98
CA SER A 120 -12.20 27.37 14.55
C SER A 120 -12.30 25.86 14.80
N ARG A 121 -13.50 25.27 14.97
CA ARG A 121 -13.64 23.80 15.14
C ARG A 121 -13.46 23.06 13.82
N THR A 122 -14.06 23.56 12.73
CA THR A 122 -13.98 22.95 11.40
C THR A 122 -12.56 23.03 10.87
N LEU A 123 -11.93 24.21 10.94
CA LEU A 123 -10.54 24.41 10.55
C LEU A 123 -9.57 23.55 11.38
N ARG A 124 -9.73 23.48 12.71
CA ARG A 124 -8.90 22.60 13.56
C ARG A 124 -9.01 21.14 13.15
N THR A 125 -10.23 20.68 12.89
CA THR A 125 -10.49 19.29 12.50
C THR A 125 -9.87 18.99 11.13
N ALA A 126 -10.06 19.87 10.15
CA ALA A 126 -9.49 19.74 8.81
C ALA A 126 -7.96 19.77 8.83
N THR A 127 -7.37 20.66 9.63
CA THR A 127 -5.91 20.80 9.81
C THR A 127 -5.31 19.56 10.48
N THR A 128 -5.95 19.05 11.54
CA THR A 128 -5.53 17.80 12.21
C THR A 128 -5.62 16.61 11.25
N ALA A 129 -6.68 16.55 10.45
CA ALA A 129 -6.85 15.51 9.45
C ALA A 129 -5.75 15.57 8.36
N LEU A 130 -5.37 16.77 7.90
CA LEU A 130 -4.29 16.96 6.93
C LEU A 130 -2.93 16.51 7.50
N HIS A 131 -2.62 16.91 8.73
CA HIS A 131 -1.40 16.50 9.41
C HIS A 131 -1.32 14.96 9.55
N ASN A 132 -2.41 14.34 10.01
CA ASN A 132 -2.48 12.88 10.15
C ASN A 132 -2.35 12.18 8.80
N TYR A 133 -3.00 12.70 7.75
CA TYR A 133 -2.90 12.18 6.40
C TYR A 133 -1.44 12.19 5.90
N LYS A 134 -0.73 13.32 6.07
CA LYS A 134 0.68 13.44 5.65
C LYS A 134 1.61 12.51 6.43
N SER A 135 1.40 12.38 7.75
CA SER A 135 2.15 11.40 8.55
C SER A 135 1.91 9.96 8.08
N LEU A 136 0.66 9.62 7.74
CA LEU A 136 0.31 8.29 7.24
C LEU A 136 0.92 8.03 5.85
N GLN A 137 0.91 9.04 4.97
CA GLN A 137 1.52 8.99 3.64
C GLN A 137 3.02 8.70 3.73
N GLN A 138 3.76 9.44 4.57
CA GLN A 138 5.20 9.21 4.79
C GLN A 138 5.49 7.80 5.32
N LYS A 139 4.69 7.32 6.29
CA LYS A 139 4.83 5.96 6.83
C LYS A 139 4.57 4.90 5.77
N SER A 140 3.53 5.08 4.95
CA SER A 140 3.18 4.17 3.86
C SER A 140 4.32 4.08 2.83
N GLU A 141 4.91 5.21 2.45
CA GLU A 141 6.09 5.24 1.56
C GLU A 141 7.31 4.56 2.19
N GLY A 142 7.50 4.71 3.51
CA GLY A 142 8.50 3.99 4.28
C GLY A 142 8.30 2.48 4.20
N TYR A 143 7.12 1.99 4.57
CA TYR A 143 6.80 0.56 4.50
C TYR A 143 6.93 0.00 3.09
N GLN A 144 6.56 0.76 2.05
CA GLN A 144 6.72 0.31 0.66
C GLN A 144 8.19 0.20 0.25
N ARG A 145 9.08 1.03 0.80
CA ARG A 145 10.54 0.89 0.59
C ARG A 145 11.07 -0.34 1.32
N ASP A 146 10.67 -0.54 2.57
CA ASP A 146 11.10 -1.68 3.38
C ASP A 146 10.65 -3.01 2.76
N ILE A 147 9.40 -3.09 2.31
CA ILE A 147 8.87 -4.28 1.62
C ILE A 147 9.70 -4.58 0.37
N ARG A 148 10.06 -3.56 -0.42
CA ARG A 148 10.91 -3.74 -1.60
C ARG A 148 12.29 -4.28 -1.23
N GLN A 149 12.92 -3.70 -0.22
CA GLN A 149 14.24 -4.11 0.24
C GLN A 149 14.24 -5.54 0.81
N ILE A 150 13.25 -5.88 1.64
CA ILE A 150 13.10 -7.23 2.20
C ILE A 150 12.87 -8.25 1.08
N SER A 151 12.03 -7.92 0.09
CA SER A 151 11.76 -8.80 -1.05
C SER A 151 13.02 -9.06 -1.88
N GLU A 152 13.82 -8.03 -2.15
CA GLU A 152 15.09 -8.18 -2.85
C GLU A 152 16.10 -9.03 -2.07
N ASN A 153 16.23 -8.78 -0.76
CA ASN A 153 17.08 -9.57 0.11
C ASN A 153 16.67 -11.04 0.14
N TYR A 154 15.36 -11.31 0.22
CA TYR A 154 14.82 -12.66 0.19
C TYR A 154 15.17 -13.38 -1.12
N MET A 155 14.95 -12.74 -2.26
CA MET A 155 15.31 -13.31 -3.57
C MET A 155 16.81 -13.61 -3.70
N ASN A 156 17.66 -12.73 -3.16
CA ASN A 156 19.10 -12.95 -3.17
C ASN A 156 19.51 -14.10 -2.26
N LEU A 157 18.93 -14.22 -1.06
CA LEU A 157 19.16 -15.34 -0.15
C LEU A 157 18.71 -16.66 -0.76
N GLU A 158 17.55 -16.70 -1.41
CA GLU A 158 17.06 -17.90 -2.09
C GLU A 158 18.00 -18.32 -3.24
N ARG A 159 18.48 -17.37 -4.04
CA ARG A 159 19.46 -17.64 -5.10
C ARG A 159 20.76 -18.21 -4.54
N ASN A 160 21.28 -17.62 -3.46
CA ASN A 160 22.52 -18.09 -2.82
C ASN A 160 22.34 -19.49 -2.23
N ALA A 161 21.24 -19.73 -1.51
CA ALA A 161 20.94 -21.04 -0.94
C ALA A 161 20.83 -22.13 -2.03
N LYS A 162 20.25 -21.79 -3.20
CA LYS A 162 20.20 -22.70 -4.34
C LYS A 162 21.60 -22.98 -4.90
N ALA A 163 22.42 -21.94 -5.12
CA ALA A 163 23.77 -22.11 -5.61
C ALA A 163 24.66 -22.94 -4.66
N ASP A 164 24.51 -22.75 -3.35
CA ASP A 164 25.23 -23.52 -2.33
C ASP A 164 24.80 -24.99 -2.29
N ARG A 165 23.50 -25.27 -2.46
CA ARG A 165 23.00 -26.64 -2.62
C ARG A 165 23.58 -27.30 -3.86
N ASP A 166 23.57 -26.62 -4.99
CA ASP A 166 24.11 -27.14 -6.26
C ASP A 166 25.62 -27.38 -6.16
N ARG A 167 26.35 -26.50 -5.47
CA ARG A 167 27.80 -26.65 -5.22
C ARG A 167 28.07 -27.85 -4.31
N THR A 168 27.33 -27.98 -3.22
CA THR A 168 27.47 -29.11 -2.29
C THR A 168 27.22 -30.43 -3.01
N LYS A 169 26.17 -30.49 -3.83
CA LYS A 169 25.83 -31.69 -4.60
C LYS A 169 26.95 -32.09 -5.57
N LYS A 170 27.53 -31.13 -6.30
CA LYS A 170 28.67 -31.40 -7.21
C LYS A 170 29.92 -31.89 -6.46
N VAL A 171 30.18 -31.35 -5.28
CA VAL A 171 31.30 -31.79 -4.44
C VAL A 171 31.07 -33.22 -3.96
N GLU A 172 29.86 -33.53 -3.50
CA GLU A 172 29.47 -34.88 -3.07
C GLU A 172 29.61 -35.90 -4.20
N GLU A 173 29.07 -35.60 -5.38
CA GLU A 173 29.20 -36.44 -6.58
C GLU A 173 30.69 -36.67 -6.94
N GLY A 174 31.52 -35.63 -6.88
CA GLY A 174 32.96 -35.75 -7.13
C GLY A 174 33.71 -36.59 -6.08
N LEU A 175 33.31 -36.51 -4.81
CA LEU A 175 33.88 -37.31 -3.74
C LEU A 175 33.49 -38.79 -3.88
N LEU A 176 32.25 -39.10 -4.26
CA LEU A 176 31.80 -40.47 -4.50
C LEU A 176 32.63 -41.15 -5.61
N VAL A 177 32.85 -40.46 -6.73
CA VAL A 177 33.71 -40.95 -7.81
C VAL A 177 35.13 -41.21 -7.32
N LYS A 178 35.68 -40.33 -6.46
CA LYS A 178 37.04 -40.52 -5.93
C LYS A 178 37.12 -41.70 -4.97
N VAL A 179 36.09 -41.93 -4.17
CA VAL A 179 35.99 -43.11 -3.30
C VAL A 179 36.01 -44.38 -4.14
N GLU A 180 35.17 -44.47 -5.18
CA GLU A 180 35.13 -45.62 -6.09
C GLU A 180 36.51 -45.86 -6.76
N GLU A 181 37.17 -44.80 -7.22
CA GLU A 181 38.51 -44.91 -7.81
C GLU A 181 39.56 -45.43 -6.82
N LEU A 182 39.53 -44.95 -5.58
CA LEU A 182 40.44 -45.40 -4.52
C LEU A 182 40.17 -46.84 -4.11
N GLU A 183 38.91 -47.25 -4.01
CA GLU A 183 38.52 -48.64 -3.75
C GLU A 183 39.03 -49.57 -4.85
N ALA A 184 38.87 -49.20 -6.12
CA ALA A 184 39.40 -49.95 -7.26
C ALA A 184 40.94 -50.04 -7.23
N GLN A 185 41.64 -48.95 -6.86
CA GLN A 185 43.09 -48.96 -6.69
C GLN A 185 43.52 -49.91 -5.57
N ILE A 186 42.85 -49.87 -4.41
CA ILE A 186 43.14 -50.76 -3.29
C ILE A 186 42.95 -52.23 -3.69
N GLU A 187 41.88 -52.55 -4.41
CA GLU A 187 41.62 -53.90 -4.91
C GLU A 187 42.72 -54.38 -5.87
N ALA A 188 43.15 -53.51 -6.80
CA ALA A 188 44.25 -53.80 -7.71
C ALA A 188 45.59 -54.02 -6.98
N TYR A 189 45.90 -53.19 -5.98
CA TYR A 189 47.09 -53.38 -5.14
C TYR A 189 47.03 -54.69 -4.34
N GLY A 190 45.86 -55.04 -3.81
CA GLY A 190 45.64 -56.31 -3.10
C GLY A 190 45.95 -57.53 -3.96
N LEU A 191 45.47 -57.54 -5.22
CA LEU A 191 45.76 -58.61 -6.18
C LEU A 191 47.26 -58.70 -6.51
N CYS A 192 47.94 -57.56 -6.68
CA CYS A 192 49.38 -57.52 -6.94
C CYS A 192 50.21 -58.09 -5.78
N VAL A 193 49.84 -57.78 -4.53
CA VAL A 193 50.54 -58.30 -3.34
C VAL A 193 50.36 -59.81 -3.19
N VAL A 194 49.15 -60.33 -3.44
CA VAL A 194 48.88 -61.78 -3.41
C VAL A 194 49.66 -62.51 -4.50
N PHE A 195 49.71 -61.94 -5.72
CA PHE A 195 50.45 -62.53 -6.83
C PHE A 195 51.96 -62.58 -6.55
N ASN A 196 52.56 -61.49 -6.06
CA ASN A 196 53.98 -61.48 -5.69
C ASN A 196 54.32 -62.48 -4.57
N ARG A 197 53.40 -62.74 -3.63
CA ARG A 197 53.61 -63.72 -2.56
C ARG A 197 53.62 -65.16 -3.08
N SER A 198 52.77 -65.47 -4.06
CA SER A 198 52.72 -66.80 -4.68
C SER A 198 53.96 -67.14 -5.51
N VAL A 199 54.59 -66.14 -6.14
CA VAL A 199 55.83 -66.34 -6.92
C VAL A 199 57.03 -66.63 -6.01
N SER A 200 57.13 -65.96 -4.85
CA SER A 200 58.20 -66.19 -3.87
C SER A 200 58.15 -67.57 -3.19
N ASP A 201 56.98 -68.19 -3.04
CA ASP A 201 56.86 -69.52 -2.44
C ASP A 201 57.24 -70.66 -3.41
N THR A 202 57.11 -70.44 -4.72
CA THR A 202 57.54 -71.42 -5.76
C THR A 202 59.05 -71.51 -5.93
N GLU A 203 59.81 -70.43 -5.75
CA GLU A 203 61.26 -70.44 -5.96
C GLU A 203 62.04 -71.15 -4.83
N LEU A 204 61.50 -71.19 -3.60
CA LEU A 204 62.13 -71.87 -2.46
C LEU A 204 62.03 -73.41 -2.49
N SER A 205 61.22 -74.00 -3.39
CA SER A 205 61.08 -75.47 -3.50
C SER A 205 61.99 -76.14 -4.54
N SER A 206 62.73 -75.36 -5.34
CA SER A 206 63.53 -75.89 -6.48
C SER A 206 65.04 -76.02 -6.21
N GLY A 207 65.52 -75.71 -5.00
CA GLY A 207 66.96 -75.71 -4.64
C GLY A 207 67.49 -76.95 -3.90
N PHE A 208 66.71 -78.02 -3.77
CA PHE A 208 67.16 -79.29 -3.16
C PHE A 208 67.16 -80.41 -4.20
N ASN A 209 68.26 -80.55 -4.92
CA ASN A 209 68.80 -81.81 -5.46
C ASN A 209 70.22 -81.60 -5.97
#